data_AF-A0A924MF40-F1
#
_entry.id   AF-A0A924MF40-F1
#
_cell.length_a   1.000
_cell.length_b   1.000
_cell.length_c   1.000
_cell.angle_alpha   90.00
_cell.angle_beta   90.00
_cell.angle_gamma   90.00
#
_symmetry.space_group_name_H-M   'P 1'
#
loop_
_entity.id
_entity.type
_entity.pdbx_description
1 polymer ?
#
loop_
_entity_poly.entity_id
_entity_poly.type
_entity_poly.pdbx_seq_one_letter_code
_entity_poly.pdbx_strand_id
1 'polypeptide(L)'
;MKFLKASILIAFMVITSTVVNAQFKLAQWPELKAFHSVMSETFHPSEEGNLEPIKTRSTEMYQKAVAVSASIMPAELKTKKGIKAAVADLVKGTKALNKLIKTKATDEVIKTKLAVLHDTFHKIIETCNKQDEQH
;
A
#
# COMPACT_ATOMS: atom_id res chain seq x y z
N MET A 1 44.50 -35.09 12.24
CA MET A 1 43.63 -34.63 13.35
C MET A 1 43.25 -33.18 13.05
N LYS A 2 42.13 -32.94 12.35
CA LYS A 2 40.90 -32.32 12.89
C LYS A 2 41.17 -31.12 13.80
N PHE A 3 41.19 -29.92 13.22
CA PHE A 3 40.83 -28.71 13.95
C PHE A 3 39.53 -28.17 13.34
N LEU A 4 38.44 -28.63 13.92
CA LEU A 4 37.13 -28.00 13.86
C LEU A 4 37.21 -26.75 14.74
N LYS A 5 37.06 -25.55 14.16
CA LYS A 5 36.59 -24.37 14.88
C LYS A 5 35.54 -23.68 14.02
N ALA A 6 34.30 -24.05 14.30
CA ALA A 6 33.12 -23.39 13.77
C ALA A 6 33.05 -21.96 14.35
N SER A 7 32.96 -20.96 13.48
CA SER A 7 32.51 -19.62 13.85
C SER A 7 31.10 -19.45 13.30
N ILE A 8 30.09 -19.77 14.11
CA ILE A 8 28.72 -19.33 13.90
C ILE A 8 28.40 -18.37 15.04
N LEU A 9 28.20 -17.10 14.71
CA LEU A 9 27.27 -16.22 15.40
C LEU A 9 26.67 -15.28 14.35
N ILE A 10 25.79 -15.84 13.51
CA ILE A 10 24.76 -15.04 12.82
C ILE A 10 23.66 -14.82 13.85
N ALA A 11 23.70 -13.70 14.55
CA ALA A 11 22.62 -13.24 15.41
C ALA A 11 21.91 -12.08 14.71
N PHE A 12 21.00 -12.36 13.79
CA PHE A 12 19.92 -11.44 13.42
C PHE A 12 18.80 -12.21 12.71
N MET A 13 18.00 -12.95 13.46
CA MET A 13 16.71 -13.41 12.95
C MET A 13 15.69 -13.48 14.08
N VAL A 14 15.16 -12.33 14.46
CA VAL A 14 13.91 -12.23 15.21
C VAL A 14 13.07 -11.10 14.65
N ILE A 15 12.47 -11.31 13.48
CA ILE A 15 11.32 -10.49 13.01
C ILE A 15 10.42 -11.34 12.10
N THR A 16 9.68 -12.35 12.59
CA THR A 16 8.91 -13.20 11.65
C THR A 16 7.52 -13.67 12.10
N SER A 17 6.74 -12.86 12.82
CA SER A 17 5.32 -13.21 13.04
C SER A 17 4.34 -12.20 12.44
N THR A 18 4.61 -10.89 12.57
CA THR A 18 3.68 -9.84 12.13
C THR A 18 3.76 -9.53 10.63
N VAL A 19 4.97 -9.51 10.05
CA VAL A 19 5.22 -9.24 8.63
C VAL A 19 4.66 -10.32 7.70
N VAL A 20 4.69 -11.59 8.13
CA VAL A 20 4.22 -12.74 7.33
C VAL A 20 2.70 -12.66 7.10
N ASN A 21 1.94 -12.16 8.07
CA ASN A 21 0.49 -12.12 8.02
C ASN A 21 -0.04 -11.02 7.07
N ALA A 22 0.62 -9.86 7.02
CA ALA A 22 0.26 -8.78 6.09
C ALA A 22 0.60 -9.12 4.63
N GLN A 23 1.75 -9.77 4.39
CA GLN A 23 2.12 -10.25 3.06
C GLN A 23 1.19 -11.37 2.56
N PHE A 24 0.76 -12.27 3.45
CA PHE A 24 -0.20 -13.33 3.13
C PHE A 24 -1.57 -12.78 2.72
N LYS A 25 -2.09 -11.76 3.43
CA LYS A 25 -3.38 -11.13 3.11
C LYS A 25 -3.35 -10.29 1.82
N LEU A 26 -2.23 -9.62 1.54
CA LEU A 26 -2.00 -8.95 0.25
C LEU A 26 -1.86 -9.95 -0.91
N ALA A 27 -1.30 -11.13 -0.67
CA ALA A 27 -1.19 -12.17 -1.70
C ALA A 27 -2.57 -12.68 -2.17
N GLN A 28 -3.58 -12.65 -1.30
CA GLN A 28 -4.95 -13.03 -1.64
C GLN A 28 -5.74 -11.93 -2.37
N TRP A 29 -5.19 -10.72 -2.50
CA TRP A 29 -5.82 -9.62 -3.23
C TRP A 29 -4.87 -9.02 -4.27
N PRO A 30 -4.70 -9.69 -5.44
CA PRO A 30 -3.71 -9.32 -6.45
C PRO A 30 -3.81 -7.87 -6.93
N GLU A 31 -5.03 -7.34 -7.09
CA GLU A 31 -5.26 -5.96 -7.51
C GLU A 31 -4.79 -4.95 -6.48
N LEU A 32 -4.99 -5.25 -5.18
CA LEU A 32 -4.49 -4.40 -4.09
C LEU A 32 -2.95 -4.42 -4.03
N LYS A 33 -2.34 -5.59 -4.28
CA LYS A 33 -0.88 -5.71 -4.43
C LYS A 33 -0.36 -4.93 -5.65
N ALA A 34 -1.05 -5.00 -6.79
CA ALA A 34 -0.67 -4.25 -7.98
C ALA A 34 -0.79 -2.74 -7.77
N PHE A 35 -1.83 -2.30 -7.08
CA PHE A 35 -1.96 -0.91 -6.65
C PHE A 35 -0.80 -0.48 -5.74
N HIS A 36 -0.45 -1.31 -4.76
CA HIS A 36 0.66 -1.04 -3.85
C HIS A 36 2.01 -0.88 -4.56
N SER A 37 2.28 -1.67 -5.62
CA SER A 37 3.52 -1.52 -6.41
C SER A 37 3.64 -0.11 -6.97
N VAL A 38 2.60 0.38 -7.65
CA VAL A 38 2.57 1.73 -8.21
C VAL A 38 2.67 2.79 -7.10
N MET A 39 1.97 2.59 -5.97
CA MET A 39 2.06 3.47 -4.81
C MET A 39 3.50 3.59 -4.31
N SER A 40 4.16 2.48 -4.04
CA SER A 40 5.52 2.46 -3.49
C SER A 40 6.52 3.11 -4.45
N GLU A 41 6.44 2.80 -5.74
CA GLU A 41 7.31 3.34 -6.78
C GLU A 41 7.09 4.84 -7.06
N THR A 42 6.04 5.44 -6.52
CA THR A 42 5.73 6.87 -6.71
C THR A 42 5.77 7.68 -5.42
N PHE A 43 5.47 7.06 -4.28
CA PHE A 43 5.52 7.69 -2.95
C PHE A 43 6.96 7.83 -2.45
N HIS A 44 7.79 6.77 -2.46
CA HIS A 44 9.15 6.86 -1.90
C HIS A 44 10.02 7.93 -2.61
N PRO A 45 10.02 8.05 -3.95
CA PRO A 45 10.75 9.15 -4.61
C PRO A 45 10.23 10.53 -4.20
N SER A 46 8.96 10.66 -3.84
CA SER A 46 8.36 11.95 -3.44
C SER A 46 8.87 12.45 -2.09
N GLU A 47 9.31 11.55 -1.21
CA GLU A 47 9.88 11.88 0.10
C GLU A 47 11.21 12.64 -0.05
N GLU A 48 11.96 12.33 -1.11
CA GLU A 48 13.19 13.03 -1.50
C GLU A 48 12.93 14.19 -2.48
N GLY A 49 11.66 14.47 -2.77
CA GLY A 49 11.24 15.56 -3.63
C GLY A 49 11.13 15.25 -5.11
N ASN A 50 11.42 14.02 -5.53
CA ASN A 50 11.19 13.59 -6.91
C ASN A 50 9.71 13.26 -7.16
N LEU A 51 8.99 14.22 -7.72
CA LEU A 51 7.57 14.05 -8.10
C LEU A 51 7.37 13.58 -9.54
N GLU A 52 8.42 13.37 -10.32
CA GLU A 52 8.29 12.89 -11.70
C GLU A 52 7.49 11.58 -11.77
N PRO A 53 7.78 10.55 -10.95
CA PRO A 53 7.08 9.27 -11.06
C PRO A 53 5.57 9.40 -10.86
N ILE A 54 5.13 10.14 -9.84
CA ILE A 54 3.69 10.31 -9.59
C ILE A 54 3.04 11.18 -10.66
N LYS A 55 3.72 12.21 -11.17
CA LYS A 55 3.19 13.06 -12.25
C LYS A 55 2.94 12.24 -13.51
N THR A 56 3.86 11.34 -13.87
CA THR A 56 3.78 10.49 -15.06
C THR A 56 2.80 9.32 -14.88
N ARG A 57 2.68 8.75 -13.69
CA ARG A 57 1.90 7.53 -13.44
C ARG A 57 0.57 7.73 -12.72
N SER A 58 0.14 8.98 -12.52
CA SER A 58 -1.11 9.30 -11.82
C SER A 58 -2.38 8.66 -12.43
N THR A 59 -2.42 8.52 -13.76
CA THR A 59 -3.53 7.81 -14.43
C THR A 59 -3.47 6.30 -14.18
N GLU A 60 -2.28 5.68 -14.20
CA GLU A 60 -2.10 4.27 -13.84
C GLU A 60 -2.55 4.02 -12.39
N MET A 61 -2.10 4.84 -11.45
CA MET A 61 -2.50 4.76 -10.04
C MET A 61 -4.03 4.76 -9.87
N TYR A 62 -4.72 5.67 -10.56
CA TYR A 62 -6.18 5.74 -10.55
C TYR A 62 -6.83 4.48 -11.15
N GLN A 63 -6.33 3.99 -12.28
CA GLN A 63 -6.84 2.77 -12.91
C GLN A 63 -6.66 1.55 -12.00
N LYS A 64 -5.52 1.43 -11.30
CA LYS A 64 -5.30 0.35 -10.33
C LYS A 64 -6.27 0.43 -9.15
N ALA A 65 -6.58 1.62 -8.64
CA ALA A 65 -7.58 1.76 -7.58
C ALA A 65 -9.00 1.37 -8.04
N VAL A 66 -9.37 1.74 -9.28
CA VAL A 66 -10.64 1.29 -9.89
C VAL A 66 -10.67 -0.23 -10.01
N ALA A 67 -9.56 -0.86 -10.42
CA ALA A 67 -9.44 -2.31 -10.48
C ALA A 67 -9.61 -2.96 -9.09
N VAL A 68 -9.01 -2.39 -8.03
CA VAL A 68 -9.23 -2.84 -6.65
C VAL A 68 -10.73 -2.82 -6.31
N SER A 69 -11.43 -1.72 -6.62
CA SER A 69 -12.86 -1.59 -6.33
C SER A 69 -13.75 -2.53 -7.15
N ALA A 70 -13.30 -2.97 -8.33
CA ALA A 70 -14.04 -3.88 -9.20
C ALA A 70 -13.70 -5.36 -8.97
N SER A 71 -12.57 -5.65 -8.31
CA SER A 71 -12.09 -7.00 -8.04
C SER A 71 -12.91 -7.73 -6.98
N ILE A 72 -12.73 -9.05 -6.92
CA ILE A 72 -13.35 -9.88 -5.90
C ILE A 72 -12.60 -9.69 -4.59
N MET A 73 -13.22 -8.96 -3.65
CA MET A 73 -12.69 -8.82 -2.29
C MET A 73 -12.58 -10.21 -1.60
N PRO A 74 -11.45 -10.54 -0.96
CA PRO A 74 -11.31 -11.76 -0.19
C PRO A 74 -12.43 -11.95 0.83
N ALA A 75 -12.95 -13.18 0.95
CA ALA A 75 -14.12 -13.47 1.78
C ALA A 75 -13.93 -13.04 3.25
N GLU A 76 -12.72 -13.26 3.79
CA GLU A 76 -12.32 -12.90 5.15
C GLU A 76 -12.37 -11.39 5.43
N LEU A 77 -12.32 -10.56 4.38
CA LEU A 77 -12.37 -9.11 4.50
C LEU A 77 -13.79 -8.57 4.33
N LYS A 78 -14.71 -9.29 3.68
CA LYS A 78 -16.07 -8.79 3.36
C LYS A 78 -16.86 -8.35 4.59
N THR A 79 -16.61 -8.96 5.74
CA THR A 79 -17.26 -8.68 7.01
C THR A 79 -16.53 -7.60 7.84
N LYS A 80 -15.31 -7.22 7.46
CA LYS A 80 -14.52 -6.20 8.18
C LYS A 80 -15.19 -4.84 8.04
N LYS A 81 -15.58 -4.25 9.17
CA LYS A 81 -16.20 -2.93 9.21
C LYS A 81 -15.27 -1.89 8.59
N GLY A 82 -15.80 -1.10 7.65
CA GLY A 82 -15.08 0.02 7.05
C GLY A 82 -14.24 -0.32 5.81
N ILE A 83 -13.99 -1.60 5.49
CA ILE A 83 -13.13 -1.95 4.34
C ILE A 83 -13.68 -1.42 3.00
N LYS A 84 -15.00 -1.51 2.80
CA LYS A 84 -15.66 -1.01 1.57
C LYS A 84 -15.56 0.51 1.45
N ALA A 85 -15.70 1.22 2.57
CA ALA A 85 -15.56 2.67 2.61
C ALA A 85 -14.10 3.08 2.31
N ALA A 86 -13.13 2.39 2.90
CA ALA A 86 -11.71 2.65 2.66
C ALA A 86 -11.32 2.42 1.20
N VAL A 87 -11.84 1.38 0.54
CA VAL A 87 -11.65 1.15 -0.90
C VAL A 87 -12.29 2.27 -1.74
N ALA A 88 -13.49 2.74 -1.39
CA ALA A 88 -14.12 3.86 -2.07
C ALA A 88 -13.30 5.16 -1.90
N ASP A 89 -12.75 5.41 -0.72
CA ASP A 89 -11.87 6.55 -0.44
C ASP A 89 -10.56 6.45 -1.23
N LEU A 90 -10.01 5.25 -1.42
CA LEU A 90 -8.84 5.01 -2.28
C LEU A 90 -9.11 5.43 -3.73
N VAL A 91 -10.25 5.02 -4.30
CA VAL A 91 -10.66 5.41 -5.65
C VAL A 91 -10.87 6.93 -5.75
N LYS A 92 -11.52 7.52 -4.75
CA LYS A 92 -11.77 8.97 -4.72
C LYS A 92 -10.47 9.76 -4.61
N GLY A 93 -9.56 9.34 -3.74
CA GLY A 93 -8.27 9.98 -3.52
C GLY A 93 -7.39 9.93 -4.76
N THR A 94 -7.28 8.77 -5.41
CA THR A 94 -6.50 8.60 -6.65
C THR A 94 -7.09 9.40 -7.82
N LYS A 95 -8.42 9.43 -7.96
CA LYS A 95 -9.11 10.27 -8.94
C LYS A 95 -8.80 11.76 -8.72
N ALA A 96 -8.85 12.21 -7.47
CA ALA A 96 -8.58 13.60 -7.11
C ALA A 96 -7.12 13.98 -7.37
N LEU A 97 -6.16 13.12 -6.98
CA LEU A 97 -4.74 13.32 -7.24
C LEU A 97 -4.44 13.38 -8.74
N ASN A 98 -4.99 12.44 -9.53
CA ASN A 98 -4.87 12.44 -10.99
C ASN A 98 -5.43 13.72 -11.62
N LYS A 99 -6.57 14.21 -11.13
CA LYS A 99 -7.13 15.49 -11.59
C LYS A 99 -6.17 16.64 -11.29
N LEU A 100 -5.65 16.75 -10.06
CA LEU A 100 -4.73 17.81 -9.65
C LEU A 100 -3.46 17.84 -10.50
N ILE A 101 -2.89 16.68 -10.79
CA ILE A 101 -1.72 16.55 -11.66
C ILE A 101 -2.03 17.00 -13.09
N LYS A 102 -3.16 16.55 -13.66
CA LYS A 102 -3.60 16.98 -15.01
C LYS A 102 -3.90 18.47 -15.10
N THR A 103 -4.34 19.08 -14.00
CA THR A 103 -4.55 20.53 -13.90
C THR A 103 -3.30 21.29 -13.43
N LYS A 104 -2.12 20.64 -13.40
CA LYS A 104 -0.83 21.25 -13.05
C LYS A 104 -0.84 21.95 -11.68
N ALA A 105 -1.42 21.30 -10.66
CA ALA A 105 -1.33 21.77 -9.29
C ALA A 105 0.15 21.87 -8.84
N THR A 106 0.40 22.68 -7.79
CA THR A 106 1.74 22.85 -7.25
C THR A 106 2.29 21.56 -6.65
N ASP A 107 3.61 21.46 -6.57
CA ASP A 107 4.32 20.30 -6.04
C ASP A 107 3.97 20.03 -4.56
N GLU A 108 3.75 21.08 -3.78
CA GLU A 108 3.31 20.99 -2.38
C GLU A 108 1.91 20.36 -2.26
N VAL A 109 0.99 20.74 -3.16
CA VAL A 109 -0.37 20.17 -3.20
C VAL A 109 -0.30 18.70 -3.62
N ILE A 110 0.53 18.37 -4.61
CA ILE A 110 0.72 17.00 -5.07
C ILE A 110 1.31 16.13 -3.95
N LYS A 111 2.38 16.58 -3.28
CA LYS A 111 2.99 15.87 -2.13
C LYS A 111 1.99 15.61 -1.02
N THR A 112 1.26 16.66 -0.61
CA THR A 112 0.27 16.55 0.47
C THR A 112 -0.81 15.53 0.11
N LYS A 113 -1.32 15.55 -1.13
CA LYS A 113 -2.37 14.63 -1.57
C LYS A 113 -1.86 13.20 -1.76
N LEU A 114 -0.62 13.03 -2.20
CA LEU A 114 0.01 11.72 -2.30
C LEU A 114 0.26 11.10 -0.91
N ALA A 115 0.69 11.89 0.07
CA ALA A 115 0.84 11.43 1.46
C ALA A 115 -0.50 10.99 2.08
N VAL A 116 -1.55 11.82 1.93
CA VAL A 116 -2.90 11.44 2.38
C VAL A 116 -3.38 10.15 1.71
N LEU A 117 -3.08 9.97 0.42
CA LEU A 117 -3.46 8.77 -0.31
C LEU A 117 -2.69 7.53 0.19
N HIS A 118 -1.41 7.68 0.51
CA HIS A 118 -0.60 6.64 1.13
C HIS A 118 -1.17 6.23 2.50
N ASP A 119 -1.59 7.19 3.33
CA ASP A 119 -2.26 6.91 4.61
C ASP A 119 -3.60 6.18 4.43
N THR A 120 -4.39 6.53 3.41
CA THR A 120 -5.62 5.80 3.06
C THR A 120 -5.31 4.34 2.72
N PHE A 121 -4.23 4.07 1.99
CA PHE A 121 -3.81 2.70 1.71
C PHE A 121 -3.38 1.97 2.99
N HIS A 122 -2.60 2.60 3.87
CA HIS A 122 -2.22 1.98 5.15
C HIS A 122 -3.42 1.62 6.01
N LYS A 123 -4.46 2.46 6.07
CA LYS A 123 -5.71 2.12 6.76
C LYS A 123 -6.40 0.87 6.21
N ILE A 124 -6.33 0.63 4.91
CA ILE A 124 -6.82 -0.61 4.29
C ILE A 124 -6.01 -1.79 4.81
N ILE A 125 -4.67 -1.69 4.80
CA ILE A 125 -3.77 -2.75 5.26
C ILE A 125 -3.95 -3.04 6.76
N GLU A 126 -4.06 -2.01 7.59
CA GLU A 126 -4.36 -2.14 9.01
C GLU A 126 -5.70 -2.86 9.23
N THR A 127 -6.74 -2.48 8.49
CA THR A 127 -8.05 -3.13 8.56
C THR A 127 -7.98 -4.60 8.12
N CYS A 128 -7.13 -4.92 7.13
CA CYS A 128 -6.86 -6.30 6.74
C CYS A 128 -6.16 -7.07 7.87
N ASN A 129 -5.25 -6.43 8.61
CA ASN A 129 -4.41 -7.06 9.61
C ASN A 129 -5.09 -7.25 10.99
N LYS A 130 -6.03 -6.37 11.37
CA LYS A 130 -6.77 -6.49 12.63
C LYS A 130 -7.51 -7.83 12.71
N GLN A 131 -7.20 -8.63 13.73
CA GLN A 131 -8.08 -9.71 14.18
C GLN A 131 -9.36 -9.08 14.72
N ASP A 132 -10.51 -9.74 14.55
CA ASP A 132 -11.78 -9.23 15.06
C ASP A 132 -11.75 -9.27 16.59
N GLU A 133 -11.22 -8.20 17.20
CA GLU A 133 -11.41 -7.97 18.63
C GLU A 133 -12.88 -7.63 18.83
N GLN A 134 -13.63 -8.64 19.28
CA GLN A 134 -14.96 -8.47 19.83
C GLN A 134 -14.82 -7.65 21.11
N HIS A 135 -15.37 -6.44 21.10
CA HIS A 135 -15.81 -5.75 22.31
C HIS A 135 -17.32 -5.87 22.41
#